data_AF-A0A946MLV0-F1
#
_entry.id   AF-A0A946MLV0-F1
#
_cell.length_a   1.000
_cell.length_b   1.000
_cell.length_c   1.000
_cell.angle_alpha   90.00
_cell.angle_beta   90.00
_cell.angle_gamma   90.00
#
_symmetry.space_group_name_H-M   'P 1'
#
loop_
_entity.id
_entity.type
_entity.pdbx_description
1 polymer ?
#
loop_
_entity_poly.entity_id
_entity_poly.type
_entity_poly.pdbx_seq_one_letter_code
_entity_poly.pdbx_strand_id
1 'polypeptide(L)'
;MKFINSESIKENEKKFIDTINAALDWEAVGKMLMEKYNFTLQDKIECENGDLVVCNDMIAYKFDFEIKVPLSVMVNRQGECLEISTAGKEDEELIQDDLFQDADPDMNPAPPTNPEQEKKVSQMASNIADMISEINQGD
;
A
#
# COMPACT_ATOMS: atom_id res chain seq x y z
N MET A 1 -2.90 -7.06 56.13
CA MET A 1 -4.35 -7.34 56.26
C MET A 1 -4.97 -7.28 54.88
N LYS A 2 -5.86 -8.20 54.50
CA LYS A 2 -6.57 -8.20 53.20
C LYS A 2 -8.06 -7.98 53.45
N PHE A 3 -8.63 -6.94 52.84
CA PHE A 3 -10.04 -6.57 53.02
C PHE A 3 -10.95 -7.14 51.93
N ILE A 4 -10.36 -7.61 50.82
CA ILE A 4 -11.05 -8.12 49.65
C ILE A 4 -10.34 -9.40 49.20
N ASN A 5 -11.12 -10.36 48.70
CA ASN A 5 -10.56 -11.57 48.10
C ASN A 5 -9.81 -11.21 46.81
N SER A 6 -8.52 -11.56 46.75
CA SER A 6 -7.67 -11.32 45.59
C SER A 6 -8.15 -12.07 44.33
N GLU A 7 -8.79 -13.23 44.48
CA GLU A 7 -9.35 -13.96 43.33
C GLU A 7 -10.52 -13.18 42.71
N SER A 8 -11.38 -12.59 43.55
CA SER A 8 -12.47 -11.75 43.08
C SER A 8 -11.97 -10.50 42.36
N ILE A 9 -10.86 -9.90 42.80
CA ILE A 9 -10.25 -8.76 42.08
C ILE A 9 -9.79 -9.20 40.68
N LYS A 10 -9.00 -10.28 40.59
CA LYS A 10 -8.50 -10.82 39.31
C LYS A 10 -9.60 -11.22 38.36
N GLU A 11 -10.66 -11.83 38.87
CA GLU A 11 -11.82 -12.22 38.05
C GLU A 11 -12.52 -10.99 37.48
N ASN A 12 -12.68 -9.93 38.27
CA ASN A 12 -13.29 -8.68 37.79
C ASN A 12 -12.38 -7.93 36.82
N GLU A 13 -11.07 -7.91 37.05
CA GLU A 13 -10.08 -7.35 36.10
C GLU A 13 -10.18 -8.05 34.74
N LYS A 14 -10.23 -9.39 34.74
CA LYS A 14 -10.41 -10.16 33.51
C LYS A 14 -11.73 -9.81 32.80
N LYS A 15 -12.86 -9.82 33.53
CA LYS A 15 -14.17 -9.45 32.95
C LYS A 15 -14.19 -8.03 32.39
N PHE A 16 -13.48 -7.11 33.05
CA PHE A 16 -13.36 -5.73 32.61
C PHE A 16 -12.56 -5.63 31.30
N ILE A 17 -11.42 -6.32 31.22
CA ILE A 17 -10.64 -6.43 29.98
C ILE A 17 -11.45 -7.08 28.86
N ASP A 18 -12.17 -8.18 29.13
CA ASP A 18 -13.04 -8.85 28.16
C ASP A 18 -14.14 -7.90 27.64
N THR A 19 -14.68 -7.04 28.51
CA THR A 19 -15.69 -6.03 28.14
C THR A 19 -15.12 -4.96 27.22
N ILE A 20 -13.91 -4.46 27.51
CA ILE A 20 -13.24 -3.49 26.65
C ILE A 20 -12.91 -4.15 25.30
N ASN A 21 -12.38 -5.37 25.31
CA ASN A 21 -12.05 -6.13 24.10
C ASN A 21 -13.27 -6.31 23.19
N ALA A 22 -14.43 -6.65 23.77
CA ALA A 22 -15.68 -6.76 23.02
C ALA A 22 -16.19 -5.42 22.46
N ALA A 23 -15.83 -4.30 23.08
CA ALA A 23 -16.19 -2.95 22.67
C ALA A 23 -15.17 -2.30 21.72
N LEU A 24 -14.01 -2.93 21.48
CA LEU A 24 -13.01 -2.42 20.54
C LEU A 24 -13.58 -2.35 19.12
N ASP A 25 -13.24 -1.28 18.43
CA ASP A 25 -13.56 -1.12 17.01
C ASP A 25 -12.54 -1.92 16.18
N TRP A 26 -12.89 -3.16 15.89
CA TRP A 26 -12.07 -4.09 15.11
C TRP A 26 -11.84 -3.62 13.66
N GLU A 27 -12.78 -2.87 13.10
CA GLU A 27 -12.65 -2.32 11.75
C GLU A 27 -11.60 -1.20 11.74
N ALA A 28 -11.64 -0.30 12.72
CA ALA A 28 -10.61 0.74 12.87
C ALA A 28 -9.22 0.14 13.15
N VAL A 29 -9.12 -0.89 14.00
CA VAL A 29 -7.85 -1.59 14.25
C VAL A 29 -7.31 -2.24 12.97
N GLY A 30 -8.17 -2.92 12.22
CA GLY A 30 -7.79 -3.53 10.94
C GLY A 30 -7.33 -2.50 9.92
N LYS A 31 -8.07 -1.40 9.76
CA LYS A 31 -7.70 -0.31 8.86
C LYS A 31 -6.35 0.31 9.22
N MET A 32 -6.11 0.58 10.50
CA MET A 32 -4.83 1.12 10.98
C MET A 32 -3.66 0.17 10.67
N LEU A 33 -3.87 -1.14 10.78
CA LEU A 33 -2.85 -2.14 10.43
C LEU A 33 -2.58 -2.17 8.92
N MET A 34 -3.63 -2.11 8.09
CA MET A 34 -3.49 -2.06 6.62
C MET A 34 -2.76 -0.78 6.17
N GLU A 35 -3.09 0.37 6.74
CA GLU A 35 -2.45 1.65 6.41
C GLU A 35 -0.97 1.70 6.81
N LYS A 36 -0.61 1.07 7.94
CA LYS A 36 0.75 1.13 8.47
C LYS A 36 1.70 0.13 7.82
N TYR A 37 1.19 -1.03 7.41
CA TYR A 37 2.03 -2.16 6.97
C TYR A 37 1.72 -2.67 5.56
N ASN A 38 0.77 -2.05 4.85
CA ASN A 38 0.44 -2.31 3.43
C ASN A 38 0.15 -3.79 3.11
N PHE A 39 -0.50 -4.52 4.02
CA PHE A 39 -0.99 -5.88 3.75
C PHE A 39 -2.50 -5.96 3.97
N THR A 40 -3.13 -6.92 3.29
CA THR A 40 -4.53 -7.31 3.56
C THR A 40 -4.57 -8.39 4.63
N LEU A 41 -5.55 -8.27 5.51
CA LEU A 41 -5.88 -9.31 6.48
C LEU A 41 -6.81 -10.32 5.80
N GLN A 42 -6.45 -11.60 5.81
CA GLN A 42 -7.35 -12.67 5.31
C GLN A 42 -8.29 -13.19 6.40
N ASP A 43 -7.85 -13.18 7.65
CA ASP A 43 -8.57 -13.73 8.78
C ASP A 43 -9.00 -12.64 9.78
N LYS A 44 -9.94 -13.00 10.65
CA LYS A 44 -10.37 -12.16 11.77
C LYS A 44 -9.19 -11.90 12.70
N ILE A 45 -9.01 -10.65 13.11
CA ILE A 45 -8.02 -10.26 14.13
C ILE A 45 -8.44 -10.88 15.46
N GLU A 46 -7.53 -11.63 16.08
CA GLU A 46 -7.72 -12.20 17.40
C GLU A 46 -6.86 -11.43 18.41
N CYS A 47 -7.47 -11.07 19.54
CA CYS A 47 -6.73 -10.56 20.69
C CYS A 47 -6.28 -11.75 21.53
N GLU A 48 -4.97 -11.88 21.71
CA GLU A 48 -4.37 -12.96 22.50
C GLU A 48 -4.52 -12.67 23.99
N ASN A 49 -4.21 -11.43 24.41
CA ASN A 49 -4.27 -10.99 25.79
C ASN A 49 -4.57 -9.49 25.91
N GLY A 50 -5.24 -9.12 26.99
CA GLY A 50 -5.39 -7.73 27.41
C GLY A 50 -4.91 -7.53 28.84
N ASP A 51 -4.24 -6.42 29.10
CA ASP A 51 -3.64 -6.12 30.41
C ASP A 51 -3.81 -4.65 30.80
N LEU A 52 -3.75 -4.39 32.11
CA LEU A 52 -3.88 -3.08 32.72
C LEU A 52 -2.49 -2.58 33.11
N VAL A 53 -2.01 -1.56 32.42
CA VAL A 53 -0.65 -1.04 32.56
C VAL A 53 -0.67 0.43 32.95
N VAL A 54 0.42 0.91 33.57
CA VAL A 54 0.60 2.34 33.82
C VAL A 54 1.45 2.92 32.69
N CYS A 55 0.92 3.89 31.96
CA CYS A 55 1.60 4.59 30.89
C CYS A 55 1.45 6.11 31.10
N ASN A 56 2.57 6.83 31.17
CA ASN A 56 2.59 8.29 31.40
C ASN A 56 1.76 8.72 32.63
N ASP A 57 2.00 8.08 33.77
CA ASP A 57 1.28 8.31 35.04
C ASP A 57 -0.26 8.13 34.97
N MET A 58 -0.74 7.46 33.91
CA MET A 58 -2.16 7.13 33.72
C MET A 58 -2.36 5.63 33.56
N ILE A 59 -3.53 5.14 33.97
CA ILE A 59 -3.95 3.76 33.71
C ILE A 59 -4.28 3.64 32.22
N ALA A 60 -3.68 2.66 31.56
CA ALA A 60 -3.88 2.34 30.16
C ALA A 60 -4.19 0.85 29.99
N TYR A 61 -4.80 0.51 28.86
CA TYR A 61 -5.21 -0.84 28.51
C TYR A 61 -4.40 -1.29 27.31
N LYS A 62 -3.57 -2.32 27.50
CA LYS A 62 -2.74 -2.89 26.45
C LYS A 62 -3.43 -4.13 25.91
N PHE A 63 -3.60 -4.19 24.59
CA PHE A 63 -4.12 -5.36 23.89
C PHE A 63 -3.06 -5.85 22.90
N ASP A 64 -2.74 -7.14 22.99
CA ASP A 64 -1.84 -7.81 22.06
C ASP A 64 -2.66 -8.62 21.07
N PHE A 65 -2.39 -8.41 19.78
CA PHE A 65 -3.11 -9.05 18.68
C PHE A 65 -2.18 -9.98 17.92
N GLU A 66 -2.70 -11.15 17.56
CA GLU A 66 -2.05 -12.04 16.60
C GLU A 66 -2.81 -11.96 15.27
N ILE A 67 -2.06 -11.76 14.19
CA ILE A 67 -2.62 -11.62 12.84
C ILE A 67 -1.95 -12.60 11.90
N LYS A 68 -2.74 -13.17 11.01
CA LYS A 68 -2.25 -14.01 9.91
C LYS A 68 -2.20 -13.17 8.64
N VAL A 69 -1.01 -13.07 8.06
CA VAL A 69 -0.78 -12.34 6.83
C VAL A 69 -0.39 -13.34 5.74
N PRO A 70 -1.11 -13.38 4.61
CA PRO A 70 -0.72 -14.22 3.48
C PRO A 70 0.59 -13.71 2.87
N LEU A 71 1.55 -14.61 2.68
CA LEU A 71 2.86 -14.33 2.12
C LEU A 71 3.09 -15.17 0.87
N SER A 72 3.62 -14.54 -0.18
CA SER A 72 4.10 -15.16 -1.39
C SER A 72 5.61 -14.94 -1.50
N VAL A 73 6.36 -16.00 -1.81
CA VAL A 73 7.81 -15.96 -2.00
C VAL A 73 8.14 -16.59 -3.33
N MET A 74 8.86 -15.84 -4.17
CA MET A 74 9.35 -16.33 -5.45
C MET A 74 10.84 -16.65 -5.37
N VAL A 75 11.21 -17.85 -5.82
CA VAL A 75 12.59 -18.36 -5.79
C VAL A 75 12.96 -18.87 -7.18
N ASN A 76 14.16 -18.55 -7.65
CA ASN A 76 14.64 -19.04 -8.95
C ASN A 76 15.17 -20.48 -8.86
N ARG A 77 15.58 -21.04 -10.01
CA ARG A 77 16.08 -22.42 -10.09
C ARG A 77 17.42 -22.62 -9.36
N GLN A 78 18.15 -21.55 -9.08
CA GLN A 78 19.42 -21.54 -8.36
C GLN A 78 19.21 -21.48 -6.84
N GLY A 79 17.97 -21.27 -6.38
CA GLY A 79 17.63 -21.15 -4.95
C GLY A 79 17.69 -19.72 -4.41
N GLU A 80 17.82 -18.71 -5.27
CA GLU A 80 17.85 -17.30 -4.86
C GLU A 80 16.43 -16.76 -4.74
N CYS A 81 16.17 -16.00 -3.67
CA CYS A 81 14.89 -15.29 -3.50
C CYS A 81 14.83 -14.12 -4.48
N LEU A 82 13.84 -14.15 -5.36
CA LEU A 82 13.57 -13.09 -6.33
C LEU A 82 12.65 -12.03 -5.74
N GLU A 83 11.63 -12.45 -4.98
CA GLU A 83 10.59 -11.56 -4.49
C GLU A 83 9.90 -12.11 -3.24
N ILE A 84 9.45 -11.20 -2.38
CA ILE A 84 8.54 -11.46 -1.27
C ILE A 84 7.42 -10.43 -1.32
N SER A 85 6.18 -10.91 -1.37
CA SER A 85 4.98 -10.08 -1.43
C SER A 85 3.92 -10.59 -0.47
N THR A 86 3.05 -9.68 -0.04
CA THR A 86 1.85 -9.99 0.74
C THR A 86 0.64 -9.62 -0.10
N ALA A 87 -0.46 -10.36 0.02
CA ALA A 87 -1.70 -9.96 -0.65
C ALA A 87 -2.07 -8.56 -0.14
N GLY A 88 -2.01 -7.53 -0.98
CA GLY A 88 -2.05 -6.13 -0.57
C GLY A 88 -1.06 -5.24 -1.32
N LYS A 89 -0.03 -5.85 -1.93
CA LYS A 89 0.65 -5.24 -3.07
C LYS A 89 -0.18 -5.49 -4.33
N GLU A 90 -1.05 -4.54 -4.69
CA GLU A 90 -1.27 -4.31 -6.10
C GLU A 90 -0.02 -3.57 -6.57
N ASP A 91 0.93 -4.31 -7.14
CA ASP A 91 2.16 -3.74 -7.68
C ASP A 91 1.80 -2.75 -8.80
N GLU A 92 1.74 -1.47 -8.45
CA GLU A 92 2.16 -0.43 -9.37
C GLU A 92 3.66 -0.65 -9.63
N GLU A 93 4.06 -0.70 -10.90
CA GLU A 93 5.39 -1.06 -11.42
C GLU A 93 5.56 -2.59 -11.57
N LEU A 94 5.26 -3.21 -12.72
CA LEU A 94 6.05 -3.12 -13.95
C LEU A 94 5.16 -3.42 -15.17
N ILE A 95 4.58 -2.40 -15.81
CA ILE A 95 4.27 -2.53 -17.24
C ILE A 95 5.62 -2.36 -17.96
N GLN A 96 6.23 -3.49 -18.32
CA GLN A 96 7.27 -3.52 -19.33
C GLN A 96 6.68 -2.96 -20.63
N ASP A 97 7.25 -1.86 -21.09
CA ASP A 97 6.93 -1.17 -22.34
C ASP A 97 7.46 -1.97 -23.56
N ASP A 98 7.15 -3.26 -23.62
CA ASP A 98 7.63 -4.22 -24.64
C ASP A 98 6.46 -4.82 -25.45
N LEU A 99 5.53 -3.98 -25.88
CA LEU A 99 4.47 -4.41 -26.81
C LEU A 99 4.33 -3.46 -28.00
N PHE A 100 5.30 -3.48 -28.91
CA PHE A 100 5.03 -3.48 -30.36
C PHE A 100 6.11 -4.28 -31.09
N GLN A 101 5.91 -5.61 -31.17
CA GLN A 101 6.55 -6.47 -32.17
C GLN A 101 5.87 -6.29 -33.53
N ASP A 102 6.71 -6.13 -34.56
CA ASP A 102 6.55 -6.56 -35.95
C ASP A 102 5.12 -6.80 -36.48
N ALA A 103 4.65 -5.89 -37.34
CA ALA A 103 3.63 -6.20 -38.34
C ALA A 103 3.99 -5.51 -39.67
N ASP A 104 4.26 -6.33 -40.69
CA ASP A 104 4.50 -5.96 -42.08
C ASP A 104 3.43 -5.00 -42.65
N PRO A 105 3.80 -3.94 -43.42
CA PRO A 105 2.80 -3.11 -44.08
C PRO A 105 2.56 -3.60 -45.51
N ASP A 106 1.57 -4.47 -45.69
CA ASP A 106 0.91 -4.67 -46.98
C ASP A 106 -0.19 -3.59 -47.18
N MET A 107 -0.09 -2.93 -48.34
CA MET A 107 -0.92 -1.94 -49.04
C MET A 107 -2.23 -1.37 -48.43
N ASN A 108 -2.29 -0.02 -48.35
CA ASN A 108 -3.06 0.97 -49.18
C ASN A 108 -3.56 2.19 -48.33
N PRO A 109 -3.84 3.39 -48.91
CA PRO A 109 -3.23 4.64 -48.44
C PRO A 109 -4.22 5.57 -47.70
N ALA A 110 -3.66 6.43 -46.84
CA ALA A 110 -4.36 7.52 -46.17
C ALA A 110 -4.72 8.68 -47.13
N PRO A 111 -5.78 9.48 -46.84
CA PRO A 111 -6.23 10.57 -47.71
C PRO A 111 -5.24 11.75 -47.70
N PRO A 112 -5.25 12.62 -48.74
CA PRO A 112 -4.18 13.61 -48.94
C PRO A 112 -4.19 14.68 -47.85
N THR A 113 -3.07 14.82 -47.15
CA THR A 113 -2.79 15.92 -46.22
C THR A 113 -2.65 17.23 -47.00
N ASN A 114 -3.37 18.26 -46.55
CA ASN A 114 -3.31 19.60 -47.12
C ASN A 114 -1.96 20.26 -46.77
N PRO A 115 -1.11 20.62 -47.76
CA PRO A 115 0.24 21.15 -47.53
C PRO A 115 0.30 22.48 -46.76
N GLU A 116 -0.82 23.17 -46.59
CA GLU A 116 -0.91 24.36 -45.72
C GLU A 116 -0.88 24.02 -44.23
N GLN A 117 -1.32 22.82 -43.82
CA GLN A 117 -1.29 22.42 -42.41
C GLN A 117 0.12 22.02 -41.96
N GLU A 118 0.89 21.36 -42.83
CA GLU A 118 2.29 20.98 -42.52
C GLU A 118 3.19 22.21 -42.35
N LYS A 119 3.01 23.26 -43.15
CA LYS A 119 3.74 24.52 -42.96
C LYS A 119 3.43 25.19 -41.63
N LYS A 120 2.17 25.15 -41.17
CA LYS A 120 1.79 25.71 -39.88
C LYS A 120 2.39 24.92 -38.71
N VAL A 121 2.39 23.59 -38.80
CA VAL A 121 2.99 22.73 -37.75
C VAL A 121 4.51 22.92 -37.70
N SER A 122 5.17 23.02 -38.85
CA SER A 122 6.61 23.28 -38.93
C SER A 122 6.99 24.68 -38.39
N GLN A 123 6.18 25.70 -38.65
CA GLN A 123 6.37 27.03 -38.07
C GLN A 123 6.15 27.05 -36.55
N MET A 124 5.14 26.34 -36.05
CA MET A 124 4.91 26.21 -34.61
C MET A 124 6.07 25.50 -33.91
N ALA A 125 6.62 24.44 -34.52
CA ALA A 125 7.77 23.71 -33.99
C ALA A 125 9.04 24.58 -33.95
N SER A 126 9.28 25.40 -34.97
CA SER A 126 10.42 26.34 -35.00
C SER A 126 10.30 27.39 -33.88
N ASN A 127 9.13 27.99 -33.71
CA ASN A 127 8.90 29.00 -32.67
C ASN A 127 9.11 28.44 -31.25
N ILE A 128 8.75 27.18 -31.02
CA ILE A 128 8.97 26.51 -29.73
C ILE A 128 10.47 26.22 -29.51
N ALA A 129 11.19 25.81 -30.56
CA ALA A 129 12.63 25.56 -30.48
C ALA A 129 13.42 26.84 -30.17
N ASP A 130 13.00 27.98 -30.73
CA ASP A 130 13.62 29.28 -30.46
C ASP A 130 13.39 29.73 -29.00
N MET A 131 12.17 29.56 -28.47
CA MET A 131 11.86 29.87 -27.06
C MET A 131 12.64 29.00 -26.08
N ILE A 132 12.84 27.72 -26.38
CA ILE A 132 13.63 26.80 -25.54
C ILE A 132 15.13 27.16 -25.60
N SER A 133 15.61 27.65 -26.75
CA SER A 133 17.00 28.05 -26.92
C SER A 133 17.34 29.32 -26.14
N GLU A 134 16.42 30.27 -26.03
CA GLU A 134 16.57 31.48 -25.21
C GLU A 134 16.64 31.16 -23.70
N ILE A 135 15.85 30.17 -23.24
CA ILE A 135 15.86 29.73 -21.83
C ILE A 135 17.21 29.09 -21.45
N ASN A 136 17.88 28.43 -22.39
CA ASN A 136 19.18 27.78 -22.13
C ASN A 136 20.39 28.72 -22.27
N GLN A 137 20.21 29.99 -22.66
CA GLN A 137 21.30 30.95 -22.89
C GLN A 137 21.25 32.21 -21.99
N GLY A 138 20.29 32.31 -21.07
CA GLY A 138 20.26 33.37 -20.06
C GLY A 138 20.66 32.84 -18.67
N ASP A 139 21.86 33.22 -18.22
CA ASP A 139 22.50 33.04 -16.88
C ASP A 139 21.95 31.97 -15.92
#